data_AF-A0A7L1SZ31-F1
#
_entry.id   AF-A0A7L1SZ31-F1
#
_cell.length_a   1.000
_cell.length_b   1.000
_cell.length_c   1.000
_cell.angle_alpha   90.00
_cell.angle_beta   90.00
_cell.angle_gamma   90.00
#
_symmetry.space_group_name_H-M   'P 1'
#
loop_
_entity.id
_entity.type
_entity.pdbx_description
1 polymer ?
#
loop_
_entity_poly.entity_id
_entity_poly.type
_entity_poly.pdbx_seq_one_letter_code
_entity_poly.pdbx_strand_id
1 'polypeptide(L)'
;MASDGQKRIIQLTGFKKGEKKALVKLLFKLDCVFLDTKKYRNCTHLIAKKLCKSEKFLAACAAGKWILTKEYIINSAESGRWLDETTYEWGYEIEKDTHYSPQMQSAPKRWREELTHSSAPGAFHRWKVVLLVKEGDKRMASIRRVLQAGKATICSSQNAECNITHVFINNNFFPMQNTKCLAGARYYPFQYLGDYLFENEIQNIEGTQMN
;
A
#
# COMPACT_ATOMS: atom_id res chain seq x y z
N MET A 1 22.51 21.20 -11.40
CA MET A 1 23.11 19.88 -11.13
C MET A 1 21.96 18.90 -10.98
N ALA A 2 21.76 18.01 -11.94
CA ALA A 2 20.70 17.00 -11.85
C ALA A 2 21.04 16.11 -10.65
N SER A 3 20.12 15.99 -9.69
CA SER A 3 20.29 14.97 -8.66
C SER A 3 20.46 13.64 -9.38
N ASP A 4 21.49 12.91 -9.01
CA ASP A 4 21.72 11.53 -9.43
C ASP A 4 20.59 10.69 -8.83
N GLY A 5 19.41 10.83 -9.44
CA GLY A 5 18.13 10.51 -8.86
C GLY A 5 17.85 9.04 -9.07
N GLN A 6 17.65 8.32 -7.97
CA GLN A 6 17.30 6.90 -7.94
C GLN A 6 16.34 6.53 -9.08
N LYS A 7 16.75 5.58 -9.92
CA LYS A 7 16.00 5.16 -11.12
C LYS A 7 14.56 4.81 -10.77
N ARG A 8 13.59 5.47 -11.43
CA ARG A 8 12.17 5.28 -11.15
C ARG A 8 11.73 3.87 -11.56
N ILE A 9 11.18 3.13 -10.61
CA ILE A 9 10.53 1.83 -10.82
C ILE A 9 9.02 2.05 -10.79
N ILE A 10 8.36 1.81 -11.93
CA ILE A 10 6.95 2.10 -12.18
C ILE A 10 6.11 0.82 -12.18
N GLN A 11 4.98 0.83 -11.47
CA GLN A 11 3.88 -0.11 -11.68
C GLN A 11 2.59 0.63 -12.04
N LEU A 12 1.69 -0.05 -12.77
CA LEU A 12 0.37 0.49 -13.14
C LEU A 12 -0.75 -0.33 -12.46
N THR A 13 -1.83 0.33 -12.06
CA THR A 13 -3.06 -0.32 -11.56
C THR A 13 -4.34 0.36 -12.08
N GLY A 14 -5.40 -0.43 -12.30
CA GLY A 14 -6.73 0.08 -12.66
C GLY A 14 -6.95 0.45 -14.14
N PHE A 15 -5.95 0.35 -15.01
CA PHE A 15 -6.06 0.70 -16.43
C PHE A 15 -6.55 -0.48 -17.30
N LYS A 16 -7.41 -0.18 -18.29
CA LYS A 16 -7.80 -1.16 -19.33
C LYS A 16 -6.60 -1.43 -20.25
N LYS A 17 -6.65 -2.54 -21.01
CA LYS A 17 -5.54 -2.98 -21.89
C LYS A 17 -5.06 -1.88 -22.85
N GLY A 18 -5.98 -1.15 -23.48
CA GLY A 18 -5.65 -0.05 -24.41
C GLY A 18 -4.95 1.12 -23.73
N GLU A 19 -5.52 1.63 -22.64
CA GLU A 19 -4.94 2.73 -21.84
C GLU A 19 -3.56 2.35 -21.30
N LYS A 20 -3.43 1.13 -20.76
CA LYS A 20 -2.14 0.61 -20.28
C LYS A 20 -1.10 0.60 -21.41
N LYS A 21 -1.46 0.14 -22.61
CA LYS A 21 -0.55 0.12 -23.77
C LYS A 21 -0.10 1.53 -24.14
N ALA A 22 -0.98 2.53 -24.07
CA ALA A 22 -0.64 3.93 -24.33
C ALA A 22 0.36 4.47 -23.29
N LEU A 23 0.11 4.23 -21.99
CA LEU A 23 1.03 4.65 -20.93
C LEU A 23 2.40 3.98 -21.04
N VAL A 24 2.44 2.68 -21.35
CA VAL A 24 3.71 1.96 -21.54
C VAL A 24 4.51 2.52 -22.71
N LYS A 25 3.86 2.93 -23.81
CA LYS A 25 4.54 3.62 -24.92
C LYS A 25 5.20 4.94 -24.49
N LEU A 26 4.58 5.68 -23.57
CA LEU A 26 5.13 6.92 -23.03
C LEU A 26 6.29 6.64 -22.07
N LEU A 27 6.19 5.60 -21.25
CA LEU A 27 7.29 5.17 -20.36
C LEU A 27 8.57 4.81 -21.12
N PHE A 28 8.48 4.28 -22.35
CA PHE A 28 9.66 4.02 -23.19
C PHE A 28 10.43 5.28 -23.60
N LYS A 29 9.82 6.47 -23.48
CA LYS A 29 10.49 7.76 -23.76
C LYS A 29 11.24 8.31 -22.53
N LEU A 30 11.12 7.66 -21.37
CA LEU A 30 11.61 8.14 -20.10
C LEU A 30 12.56 7.11 -19.46
N ASP A 31 13.60 7.57 -18.77
CA ASP A 31 14.50 6.66 -18.06
C ASP A 31 13.83 6.09 -16.80
N CYS A 32 13.31 4.85 -16.91
CA CYS A 32 12.69 4.13 -15.81
C CYS A 32 12.73 2.61 -16.01
N VAL A 33 12.32 1.88 -14.97
CA VAL A 33 12.04 0.44 -15.02
C VAL A 33 10.52 0.25 -14.90
N PHE A 34 9.90 -0.32 -15.93
CA PHE A 34 8.49 -0.69 -15.88
C PHE A 34 8.31 -2.15 -15.45
N LEU A 35 7.58 -2.39 -14.36
CA LEU A 35 7.29 -3.73 -13.86
C LEU A 35 5.91 -4.21 -14.35
N ASP A 36 5.90 -4.95 -15.46
CA ASP A 36 4.67 -5.56 -15.99
C ASP A 36 4.28 -6.87 -15.27
N THR A 37 3.85 -6.74 -14.02
CA THR A 37 3.33 -7.88 -13.24
C THR A 37 1.94 -7.58 -12.69
N LYS A 38 1.09 -8.61 -12.57
CA LYS A 38 -0.21 -8.48 -11.89
C LYS A 38 -0.06 -8.25 -10.38
N LYS A 39 0.91 -8.94 -9.77
CA LYS A 39 1.25 -8.83 -8.35
C LYS A 39 2.01 -7.53 -8.07
N TYR A 40 1.88 -7.01 -6.86
CA TYR A 40 2.72 -5.94 -6.35
C TYR A 40 4.19 -6.39 -6.30
N ARG A 41 5.07 -5.48 -6.65
CA ARG A 41 6.52 -5.56 -6.48
C ARG A 41 6.96 -4.21 -5.90
N ASN A 42 8.04 -4.18 -5.14
CA ASN A 42 8.53 -2.98 -4.44
C ASN A 42 8.95 -1.87 -5.43
N CYS A 43 7.97 -1.18 -5.99
CA CYS A 43 8.13 -0.07 -6.91
C CYS A 43 8.37 1.22 -6.14
N THR A 44 8.92 2.22 -6.82
CA THR A 44 9.03 3.59 -6.29
C THR A 44 7.76 4.40 -6.54
N HIS A 45 7.10 4.14 -7.68
CA HIS A 45 5.91 4.85 -8.12
C HIS A 45 4.86 3.86 -8.60
N LEU A 46 3.64 4.02 -8.09
CA LEU A 46 2.45 3.34 -8.59
C LEU A 46 1.58 4.36 -9.30
N ILE A 47 1.34 4.17 -10.60
CA ILE A 47 0.36 4.98 -11.32
C ILE A 47 -0.99 4.30 -11.21
N ALA A 48 -1.97 5.01 -10.68
CA ALA A 48 -3.31 4.50 -10.44
C ALA A 48 -4.32 5.29 -11.25
N LYS A 49 -5.19 4.57 -11.97
CA LYS A 49 -6.30 5.20 -12.71
C LYS A 49 -7.30 5.90 -11.79
N LYS A 50 -7.51 5.32 -10.61
CA LYS A 50 -8.48 5.75 -9.61
C LYS A 50 -8.09 5.15 -8.25
N LEU A 51 -8.62 5.73 -7.18
CA LEU A 51 -8.55 5.14 -5.84
C LEU A 51 -9.25 3.77 -5.83
N CYS A 52 -8.58 2.76 -5.27
CA CYS A 52 -9.11 1.40 -5.23
C CYS A 52 -8.46 0.54 -4.14
N LYS A 53 -9.13 -0.56 -3.76
CA LYS A 53 -8.65 -1.56 -2.79
C LYS A 53 -7.85 -2.70 -3.44
N SER A 54 -7.14 -2.41 -4.54
CA SER A 54 -6.32 -3.43 -5.23
C SER A 54 -5.05 -3.75 -4.43
N GLU A 55 -4.49 -4.95 -4.60
CA GLU A 55 -3.23 -5.36 -3.96
C GLU A 55 -2.13 -4.31 -4.12
N LYS A 56 -1.91 -3.85 -5.36
CA LYS A 56 -0.86 -2.86 -5.66
C LYS A 56 -1.10 -1.55 -4.93
N PHE A 57 -2.35 -1.08 -4.91
CA PHE A 57 -2.69 0.19 -4.30
C PHE A 57 -2.49 0.13 -2.77
N LEU A 58 -3.04 -0.89 -2.12
CA LEU A 58 -2.87 -1.08 -0.67
C LEU A 58 -1.40 -1.26 -0.29
N ALA A 59 -0.64 -2.06 -1.04
CA ALA A 59 0.77 -2.29 -0.78
C ALA A 59 1.62 -1.03 -1.00
N ALA A 60 1.33 -0.24 -2.03
CA ALA A 60 2.01 1.03 -2.28
C ALA A 60 1.72 2.06 -1.18
N CYS A 61 0.46 2.19 -0.74
CA CYS A 61 0.10 3.03 0.41
C CYS A 61 0.86 2.58 1.66
N ALA A 62 0.77 1.29 2.01
CA ALA A 62 1.41 0.75 3.20
C ALA A 62 2.93 0.91 3.21
N ALA A 63 3.56 0.98 2.03
CA ALA A 63 5.00 1.14 1.88
C ALA A 63 5.43 2.60 1.61
N GLY A 64 4.52 3.57 1.71
CA GLY A 64 4.80 5.00 1.52
C GLY A 64 5.34 5.33 0.12
N LYS A 65 4.84 4.66 -0.92
CA LYS A 65 5.26 4.92 -2.31
C LYS A 65 4.48 6.09 -2.88
N TRP A 66 5.06 6.76 -3.87
CA TRP A 66 4.34 7.71 -4.70
C TRP A 66 3.18 6.99 -5.41
N ILE A 67 1.95 7.41 -5.14
CA ILE A 67 0.78 6.94 -5.89
C ILE A 67 0.23 8.10 -6.70
N LEU A 68 0.41 8.04 -8.02
CA LEU A 68 0.20 9.18 -8.89
C LEU A 68 -0.92 8.92 -9.91
N THR A 69 -1.47 9.99 -10.45
CA THR A 69 -2.37 9.96 -11.59
C THR A 69 -1.61 9.68 -12.90
N LYS A 70 -2.34 9.38 -13.98
CA LYS A 70 -1.71 9.04 -15.28
C LYS A 70 -1.04 10.24 -15.94
N GLU A 71 -1.51 11.44 -15.60
CA GLU A 71 -1.03 12.73 -16.08
C GLU A 71 0.46 12.91 -15.77
N TYR A 72 0.95 12.32 -14.68
CA TYR A 72 2.39 12.29 -14.37
C TYR A 72 3.23 11.70 -15.51
N ILE A 73 2.82 10.55 -16.05
CA ILE A 73 3.52 9.90 -17.18
C ILE A 73 3.36 10.76 -18.43
N ILE A 74 2.14 11.23 -18.71
CA ILE A 74 1.81 11.96 -19.93
C ILE A 74 2.65 13.23 -20.02
N ASN A 75 2.57 14.07 -18.99
CA ASN A 75 3.21 15.37 -18.97
C ASN A 75 4.74 15.24 -18.86
N SER A 76 5.26 14.23 -18.15
CA SER A 76 6.70 13.94 -18.12
C SER A 76 7.22 13.51 -19.50
N ALA A 77 6.49 12.63 -20.19
CA ALA A 77 6.88 12.17 -21.52
C ALA A 77 6.82 13.30 -22.56
N GLU A 78 5.84 14.20 -22.46
CA GLU A 78 5.73 15.40 -23.29
C GLU A 78 6.87 16.38 -23.00
N SER A 79 7.26 16.53 -21.74
CA SER A 79 8.37 17.40 -21.32
C SER A 79 9.76 16.80 -21.59
N GLY A 80 9.85 15.54 -22.02
CA GLY A 80 11.11 14.82 -22.23
C GLY A 80 11.91 14.54 -20.94
N ARG A 81 11.32 14.75 -19.76
CA ARG A 81 11.96 14.57 -18.45
C ARG A 81 10.92 14.24 -17.37
N TRP A 82 11.36 13.62 -16.29
CA TRP A 82 10.50 13.45 -15.11
C TRP A 82 10.16 14.80 -14.49
N LEU A 83 8.86 15.04 -14.31
CA LEU A 83 8.34 16.17 -13.55
C LEU A 83 8.33 15.84 -12.05
N ASP A 84 8.09 16.86 -11.23
CA ASP A 84 7.85 16.70 -9.80
C ASP A 84 6.55 15.90 -9.57
N GLU A 85 6.59 14.99 -8.61
CA GLU A 85 5.48 14.07 -8.31
C GLU A 85 4.29 14.74 -7.61
N THR A 86 4.53 15.84 -6.89
CA THR A 86 3.63 16.39 -5.86
C THR A 86 2.24 16.71 -6.40
N THR A 87 2.14 17.42 -7.52
CA THR A 87 0.86 17.86 -8.10
C THR A 87 0.08 16.74 -8.78
N TYR A 88 0.71 15.59 -8.98
CA TYR A 88 0.10 14.41 -9.58
C TYR A 88 -0.26 13.35 -8.53
N GLU A 89 0.05 13.60 -7.26
CA GLU A 89 -0.17 12.62 -6.20
C GLU A 89 -1.65 12.52 -5.84
N TRP A 90 -2.13 11.29 -5.68
CA TRP A 90 -3.43 11.06 -5.07
C TRP A 90 -3.44 11.58 -3.62
N GLY A 91 -4.28 12.57 -3.36
CA GLY A 91 -4.32 13.29 -2.08
C GLY A 91 -3.62 14.65 -2.10
N TYR A 92 -3.07 15.08 -3.25
CA TYR A 92 -2.60 16.46 -3.43
C TYR A 92 -3.76 17.46 -3.24
N GLU A 93 -4.88 17.22 -3.93
CA GLU A 93 -6.14 17.93 -3.77
C GLU A 93 -7.24 16.93 -3.40
N ILE A 94 -8.20 17.38 -2.58
CA ILE A 94 -9.38 16.60 -2.17
C ILE A 94 -10.58 17.13 -2.95
N GLU A 95 -11.10 16.29 -3.84
CA GLU A 95 -12.26 16.62 -4.67
C GLU A 95 -13.55 16.42 -3.89
N LYS A 96 -14.41 17.44 -3.87
CA LYS A 96 -15.69 17.44 -3.10
C LYS A 96 -16.79 16.62 -3.77
N ASP A 97 -16.81 16.54 -5.10
CA ASP A 97 -17.91 15.94 -5.87
C ASP A 97 -17.61 14.50 -6.34
N THR A 98 -16.86 13.75 -5.54
CA THR A 98 -16.55 12.34 -5.83
C THR A 98 -17.25 11.39 -4.86
N HIS A 99 -17.35 10.12 -5.26
CA HIS A 99 -17.85 9.05 -4.39
C HIS A 99 -16.82 8.58 -3.34
N TYR A 100 -15.64 9.20 -3.27
CA TYR A 100 -14.58 8.81 -2.34
C TYR A 100 -14.58 9.72 -1.12
N SER A 101 -14.41 9.13 0.08
CA SER A 101 -14.24 9.92 1.31
C SER A 101 -12.96 10.77 1.25
N PRO A 102 -12.94 11.96 1.88
CA PRO A 102 -11.71 12.76 2.03
C PRO A 102 -10.53 11.96 2.61
N GLN A 103 -10.81 11.06 3.54
CA GLN A 103 -9.83 10.19 4.20
C GLN A 103 -9.21 9.20 3.19
N MET A 104 -10.04 8.58 2.34
CA MET A 104 -9.56 7.68 1.29
C MET A 104 -8.78 8.43 0.21
N GLN A 105 -9.20 9.65 -0.15
CA GLN A 105 -8.51 10.50 -1.12
C GLN A 105 -7.12 10.92 -0.64
N SER A 106 -7.01 11.35 0.63
CA SER A 106 -5.75 11.78 1.23
C SER A 106 -4.79 10.63 1.57
N ALA A 107 -5.29 9.38 1.65
CA ALA A 107 -4.54 8.25 2.17
C ALA A 107 -3.15 8.02 1.54
N PRO A 108 -2.97 8.09 0.21
CA PRO A 108 -1.65 7.86 -0.38
C PRO A 108 -0.61 8.88 0.06
N LYS A 109 -0.91 10.18 -0.11
CA LYS A 109 -0.06 11.27 0.35
C LYS A 109 0.20 11.20 1.85
N ARG A 110 -0.86 11.04 2.65
CA ARG A 110 -0.79 10.94 4.12
C ARG A 110 0.17 9.84 4.59
N TRP A 111 0.08 8.63 4.03
CA TRP A 111 1.00 7.55 4.40
C TRP A 111 2.43 7.77 3.91
N ARG A 112 2.63 8.34 2.72
CA ARG A 112 3.97 8.69 2.25
C ARG A 112 4.63 9.71 3.17
N GLU A 113 3.91 10.77 3.52
CA GLU A 113 4.41 11.85 4.38
C GLU A 113 4.69 11.34 5.80
N GLU A 114 3.76 10.59 6.39
CA GLU A 114 3.94 9.99 7.72
C GLU A 114 5.20 9.13 7.76
N LEU A 115 5.34 8.17 6.84
CA LEU A 115 6.48 7.24 6.86
C LEU A 115 7.81 7.94 6.58
N THR A 116 7.77 9.07 5.85
CA THR A 116 8.94 9.92 5.65
C THR A 116 9.29 10.68 6.93
N HIS A 117 8.29 11.26 7.61
CA HIS A 117 8.48 12.04 8.83
C HIS A 117 8.94 11.18 10.01
N SER A 118 8.25 10.07 10.28
CA SER A 118 8.57 9.18 11.40
C SER A 118 9.72 8.22 11.12
N SER A 119 10.26 8.21 9.88
CA SER A 119 11.25 7.24 9.41
C SER A 119 10.82 5.78 9.61
N ALA A 120 9.52 5.53 9.77
CA ALA A 120 8.98 4.19 9.92
C ALA A 120 9.12 3.42 8.60
N PRO A 121 9.54 2.14 8.63
CA PRO A 121 9.86 1.41 7.41
C PRO A 121 8.61 0.96 6.61
N GLY A 122 7.41 1.12 7.19
CA GLY A 122 6.12 0.82 6.57
C GLY A 122 4.96 0.94 7.57
N ALA A 123 3.73 1.08 7.08
CA ALA A 123 2.51 1.33 7.86
C ALA A 123 2.20 0.27 8.93
N PHE A 124 2.68 -0.96 8.72
CA PHE A 124 2.42 -2.11 9.58
C PHE A 124 3.67 -2.56 10.33
N HIS A 125 4.71 -1.72 10.44
CA HIS A 125 6.03 -2.14 10.96
C HIS A 125 6.00 -2.65 12.41
N ARG A 126 4.97 -2.28 13.20
CA ARG A 126 4.76 -2.78 14.57
C ARG A 126 3.82 -3.98 14.64
N TRP A 127 3.27 -4.42 13.52
CA TRP A 127 2.30 -5.52 13.49
C TRP A 127 3.01 -6.86 13.49
N LYS A 128 2.65 -7.70 14.45
CA LYS A 128 2.93 -9.14 14.49
C LYS A 128 1.66 -9.87 14.09
N VAL A 129 1.69 -10.54 12.94
CA VAL A 129 0.50 -11.01 12.22
C VAL A 129 0.52 -12.51 12.07
N VAL A 130 -0.58 -13.16 12.43
CA VAL A 130 -0.89 -14.53 12.00
C VAL A 130 -1.92 -14.49 10.89
N LEU A 131 -1.66 -15.25 9.84
CA LEU A 131 -2.61 -15.48 8.74
C LEU A 131 -3.20 -16.87 8.92
N LEU A 132 -4.50 -16.96 9.23
CA LEU A 132 -5.21 -18.24 9.33
C LEU A 132 -5.72 -18.62 7.93
N VAL A 133 -5.26 -19.75 7.41
CA VAL A 133 -5.39 -20.08 5.97
C VAL A 133 -5.93 -21.49 5.77
N LYS A 134 -6.73 -21.68 4.71
CA LYS A 134 -6.79 -22.96 3.99
C LYS A 134 -5.73 -22.96 2.88
N GLU A 135 -5.02 -24.07 2.70
CA GLU A 135 -3.95 -24.21 1.72
C GLU A 135 -4.43 -23.83 0.29
N GLY A 136 -3.61 -23.08 -0.47
CA GLY A 136 -3.88 -22.73 -1.88
C GLY A 136 -4.66 -21.42 -2.17
N ASP A 137 -5.06 -20.64 -1.16
CA ASP A 137 -5.85 -19.42 -1.38
C ASP A 137 -5.04 -18.25 -2.03
N LYS A 138 -5.37 -17.91 -3.29
CA LYS A 138 -4.73 -16.79 -4.03
C LYS A 138 -4.95 -15.42 -3.38
N ARG A 139 -6.08 -15.21 -2.69
CA ARG A 139 -6.38 -13.98 -1.95
C ARG A 139 -5.37 -13.78 -0.83
N MET A 140 -4.95 -14.87 -0.19
CA MET A 140 -3.97 -14.83 0.89
C MET A 140 -2.58 -14.44 0.43
N ALA A 141 -2.17 -14.90 -0.74
CA ALA A 141 -0.90 -14.47 -1.30
C ALA A 141 -0.88 -12.95 -1.54
N SER A 142 -2.01 -12.35 -1.93
CA SER A 142 -2.17 -10.89 -2.09
C SER A 142 -2.09 -10.17 -0.74
N ILE A 143 -2.88 -10.61 0.25
CA ILE A 143 -2.89 -10.04 1.59
C ILE A 143 -1.51 -10.09 2.25
N ARG A 144 -0.82 -11.24 2.16
CA ARG A 144 0.55 -11.38 2.64
C ARG A 144 1.49 -10.36 2.01
N ARG A 145 1.39 -10.11 0.69
CA ARG A 145 2.23 -9.10 0.01
C ARG A 145 1.94 -7.68 0.47
N VAL A 146 0.68 -7.33 0.73
CA VAL A 146 0.30 -6.01 1.29
C VAL A 146 0.91 -5.84 2.69
N LEU A 147 0.75 -6.84 3.55
CA LEU A 147 1.33 -6.84 4.91
C LEU A 147 2.85 -6.71 4.89
N GLN A 148 3.52 -7.49 4.03
CA GLN A 148 4.97 -7.44 3.88
C GLN A 148 5.46 -6.10 3.30
N ALA A 149 4.71 -5.50 2.37
CA ALA A 149 5.03 -4.17 1.85
C ALA A 149 5.00 -3.11 2.97
N GLY A 150 4.01 -3.18 3.85
CA GLY A 150 3.93 -2.35 5.06
C GLY A 150 4.81 -2.82 6.23
N LYS A 151 5.72 -3.79 6.02
CA LYS A 151 6.68 -4.29 7.03
C LYS A 151 6.08 -5.00 8.24
N ALA A 152 4.89 -5.57 8.12
CA ALA A 152 4.38 -6.46 9.15
C ALA A 152 5.28 -7.71 9.30
N THR A 153 5.47 -8.14 10.54
CA THR A 153 6.11 -9.41 10.86
C THR A 153 5.07 -10.53 10.77
N ILE A 154 5.24 -11.45 9.83
CA ILE A 154 4.34 -12.61 9.69
C ILE A 154 4.85 -13.75 10.60
N CYS A 155 4.14 -14.03 11.69
CA CYS A 155 4.46 -15.12 12.61
C CYS A 155 3.80 -16.44 12.13
N SER A 156 4.41 -17.58 12.48
CA SER A 156 3.75 -18.89 12.40
C SER A 156 2.78 -19.05 13.59
N SER A 157 1.66 -19.74 13.38
CA SER A 157 0.68 -20.03 14.46
C SER A 157 1.21 -20.99 15.52
N GLN A 158 2.36 -21.64 15.27
CA GLN A 158 2.97 -22.66 16.12
C GLN A 158 3.98 -22.07 17.11
N ASN A 159 4.39 -20.80 16.96
CA ASN A 159 5.40 -20.19 17.81
C ASN A 159 4.74 -19.36 18.92
N ALA A 160 4.81 -19.86 20.15
CA ALA A 160 4.17 -19.27 21.35
C ALA A 160 4.81 -17.94 21.83
N GLU A 161 5.95 -17.53 21.28
CA GLU A 161 6.72 -16.36 21.74
C GLU A 161 6.35 -15.05 21.02
N CYS A 162 5.52 -15.11 19.98
CA CYS A 162 5.14 -13.93 19.22
C CYS A 162 3.94 -13.26 19.94
N ASN A 163 4.13 -12.10 20.58
CA ASN A 163 3.01 -11.25 21.05
C ASN A 163 2.15 -10.82 19.85
N ILE A 164 1.17 -11.65 19.46
CA ILE A 164 0.38 -11.45 18.26
C ILE A 164 -0.54 -10.24 18.43
N THR A 165 -0.41 -9.30 17.51
CA THR A 165 -1.24 -8.09 17.48
C THR A 165 -2.49 -8.27 16.62
N HIS A 166 -2.37 -9.02 15.52
CA HIS A 166 -3.40 -9.15 14.51
C HIS A 166 -3.49 -10.58 14.02
N VAL A 167 -4.71 -11.13 14.00
CA VAL A 167 -5.02 -12.40 13.36
C VAL A 167 -5.96 -12.11 12.20
N PHE A 168 -5.49 -12.32 10.97
CA PHE A 168 -6.33 -12.13 9.80
C PHE A 168 -7.04 -13.44 9.42
N ILE A 169 -8.36 -13.34 9.30
CA ILE A 169 -9.24 -14.45 8.92
C ILE A 169 -9.97 -14.13 7.62
N ASN A 170 -10.30 -15.20 6.89
CA ASN A 170 -11.30 -15.10 5.84
C ASN A 170 -12.68 -15.18 6.49
N ASN A 171 -13.64 -14.32 6.10
CA ASN A 171 -14.96 -14.20 6.72
C ASN A 171 -15.76 -15.51 6.81
N ASN A 172 -15.34 -16.55 6.08
CA ASN A 172 -16.00 -17.84 6.02
C ASN A 172 -15.31 -18.93 6.87
N PHE A 173 -14.36 -18.58 7.74
CA PHE A 173 -13.59 -19.57 8.50
C PHE A 173 -13.21 -19.07 9.91
N PHE A 174 -13.88 -19.62 10.92
CA PHE A 174 -13.39 -19.65 12.30
C PHE A 174 -12.75 -21.02 12.53
N PRO A 175 -11.43 -21.12 12.75
CA PRO A 175 -10.84 -22.41 13.08
C PRO A 175 -11.32 -22.86 14.47
N MET A 176 -11.88 -24.08 14.54
CA MET A 176 -12.17 -24.79 15.79
C MET A 176 -10.91 -25.32 16.52
N GLN A 177 -9.69 -24.95 16.10
CA GLN A 177 -8.46 -25.55 16.64
C GLN A 177 -7.87 -24.76 17.81
N ASN A 178 -7.59 -25.50 18.88
CA ASN A 178 -6.83 -25.15 20.08
C ASN A 178 -5.67 -24.18 19.80
N THR A 179 -5.90 -22.89 20.03
CA THR A 179 -4.90 -21.84 19.82
C THR A 179 -4.66 -21.10 21.11
N LYS A 180 -4.10 -21.81 22.11
CA LYS A 180 -3.61 -21.19 23.36
C LYS A 180 -2.66 -20.00 23.06
N CYS A 181 -1.89 -20.07 21.96
CA CYS A 181 -0.98 -19.02 21.49
C CYS A 181 -1.66 -17.76 20.92
N LEU A 182 -2.97 -17.78 20.67
CA LEU A 182 -3.73 -16.62 20.15
C LEU A 182 -4.62 -15.97 21.22
N ALA A 183 -4.51 -16.41 22.48
CA ALA A 183 -5.25 -15.83 23.59
C ALA A 183 -4.91 -14.34 23.72
N GLY A 184 -5.91 -13.46 23.58
CA GLY A 184 -5.75 -12.00 23.65
C GLY A 184 -5.47 -11.29 22.32
N ALA A 185 -5.23 -12.03 21.22
CA ALA A 185 -5.04 -11.43 19.91
C ALA A 185 -6.36 -10.97 19.28
N ARG A 186 -6.33 -9.86 18.53
CA ARG A 186 -7.51 -9.32 17.85
C ARG A 186 -7.67 -9.93 16.46
N TYR A 187 -8.90 -10.32 16.13
CA TYR A 187 -9.25 -10.95 14.86
C TYR A 187 -9.82 -9.92 13.90
N TYR A 188 -9.31 -9.93 12.67
CA TYR A 188 -9.68 -8.97 11.64
C TYR A 188 -10.04 -9.65 10.31
N PRO A 189 -11.09 -9.19 9.62
CA PRO A 189 -11.33 -9.58 8.24
C PRO A 189 -10.26 -8.97 7.33
N PHE A 190 -10.01 -9.55 6.16
CA PHE A 190 -9.05 -8.98 5.20
C PHE A 190 -9.40 -7.55 4.75
N GLN A 191 -10.67 -7.17 4.83
CA GLN A 191 -11.13 -5.83 4.50
C GLN A 191 -10.50 -4.77 5.41
N TYR A 192 -10.13 -5.14 6.64
CA TYR A 192 -9.52 -4.27 7.63
C TYR A 192 -8.23 -3.59 7.14
N LEU A 193 -7.46 -4.21 6.24
CA LEU A 193 -6.27 -3.55 5.68
C LEU A 193 -6.63 -2.29 4.89
N GLY A 194 -7.72 -2.34 4.12
CA GLY A 194 -8.20 -1.18 3.39
C GLY A 194 -8.71 -0.12 4.35
N ASP A 195 -9.47 -0.53 5.36
CA ASP A 195 -10.10 0.38 6.31
C ASP A 195 -9.03 1.07 7.18
N TYR A 196 -8.01 0.34 7.62
CA TYR A 196 -6.86 0.91 8.34
C TYR A 196 -6.06 1.90 7.49
N LEU A 197 -5.82 1.58 6.21
CA LEU A 197 -5.06 2.48 5.35
C LEU A 197 -5.86 3.71 4.97
N PHE A 198 -7.17 3.59 4.75
CA PHE A 198 -7.98 4.64 4.12
C PHE A 198 -8.81 5.46 5.09
N GLU A 199 -9.29 4.88 6.19
CA GLU A 199 -10.25 5.55 7.08
C GLU A 199 -9.65 5.94 8.43
N ASN A 200 -8.62 5.23 8.90
CA ASN A 200 -8.02 5.57 10.19
C ASN A 200 -7.09 6.79 10.06
N GLU A 201 -7.35 7.77 10.92
CA GLU A 201 -6.39 8.81 11.24
C GLU A 201 -5.13 8.16 11.84
N ILE A 202 -3.97 8.64 11.42
CA ILE A 202 -2.70 8.14 11.95
C ILE A 202 -2.61 8.68 13.36
N GLN A 203 -2.71 7.81 14.36
CA GLN A 203 -2.52 8.19 15.75
C GLN A 203 -1.04 8.54 15.94
N ASN A 204 -0.74 9.83 15.96
CA ASN A 204 0.53 10.33 16.46
C ASN A 204 0.59 9.96 17.94
N ILE A 205 1.27 8.86 18.26
CA ILE A 205 1.69 8.58 19.62
C ILE A 205 2.94 9.45 19.86
N GLU A 206 2.74 10.77 19.85
CA GLU A 206 3.65 11.69 20.51
C GLU A 206 3.33 11.66 22.00
N GLY A 207 4.38 11.56 22.81
CA GLY A 207 4.33 11.08 24.18
C GLY A 207 3.27 11.75 25.05
N THR A 208 2.36 10.94 25.58
CA THR A 208 1.72 11.24 26.86
C THR A 208 2.81 11.21 27.94
N GLN A 209 3.53 12.32 28.10
CA GLN A 209 4.19 12.58 29.38
C GLN A 209 3.08 12.70 30.43
N MET A 210 3.17 11.84 31.43
CA MET A 210 2.43 11.99 32.67
C MET A 210 2.73 13.37 33.25
N ASN A 211 1.66 14.12 33.56
CA ASN A 211 1.66 15.09 34.64
C ASN A 211 0.73 14.55 35.72
#